data_AF-A0A8J2XGA5-F1
#
_entry.id   AF-A0A8J2XGA5-F1
#
_cell.length_a   1.000
_cell.length_b   1.000
_cell.length_c   1.000
_cell.angle_alpha   90.00
_cell.angle_beta   90.00
_cell.angle_gamma   90.00
#
_symmetry.space_group_name_H-M   'P 1'
#
loop_
_entity.id
_entity.type
_entity.pdbx_description
1 polymer ?
#
loop_
_entity_poly.entity_id
_entity_poly.type
_entity_poly.pdbx_seq_one_letter_code
_entity_poly.pdbx_strand_id
1 'polypeptide(L)'
;MSDHSGSRMLNSILGLFYREKLFDNLELEKRQKLIKEVLQIACWRHDCNSGEILDGYTDYFEICYSCLSSTPDLQEGLCQKCRGEGSSE
;
A
#
# COMPACT_ATOMS: atom_id res chain seq x y z
N MET A 1 -14.57 -17.34 -4.93
CA MET A 1 -14.78 -15.88 -4.96
C MET A 1 -14.01 -15.33 -3.78
N SER A 2 -12.87 -14.71 -4.03
CA SER A 2 -12.12 -14.01 -2.97
C SER A 2 -12.92 -12.78 -2.60
N ASP A 3 -13.34 -12.68 -1.34
CA ASP A 3 -14.07 -11.50 -0.89
C ASP A 3 -13.06 -10.38 -0.61
N HIS A 4 -12.80 -9.58 -1.64
CA HIS A 4 -11.95 -8.38 -1.57
C HIS A 4 -12.60 -7.24 -0.75
N SER A 5 -13.64 -7.51 0.03
CA SER A 5 -14.30 -6.54 0.91
C SER A 5 -13.31 -5.98 1.94
N GLY A 6 -12.42 -6.82 2.48
CA GLY A 6 -11.39 -6.40 3.44
C GLY A 6 -10.41 -5.38 2.86
N SER A 7 -9.86 -5.64 1.67
CA SER A 7 -8.96 -4.70 1.00
C SER A 7 -9.64 -3.36 0.73
N ARG A 8 -10.86 -3.38 0.18
CA ARG A 8 -11.63 -2.18 -0.17
C ARG A 8 -12.06 -1.36 1.04
N MET A 9 -12.40 -2.03 2.14
CA MET A 9 -12.70 -1.38 3.42
C MET A 9 -11.45 -0.67 3.94
N LEU A 10 -10.29 -1.32 3.94
CA LEU A 10 -9.04 -0.71 4.37
C LEU A 10 -8.63 0.47 3.48
N ASN A 11 -8.77 0.34 2.16
CA ASN A 11 -8.55 1.47 1.24
C ASN A 11 -9.46 2.66 1.58
N SER A 12 -10.74 2.42 1.87
CA SER A 12 -11.70 3.46 2.27
C SER A 12 -11.29 4.14 3.59
N ILE A 13 -10.76 3.38 4.55
CA ILE A 13 -10.22 3.90 5.81
C ILE A 13 -8.97 4.75 5.56
N LEU A 14 -8.05 4.32 4.69
CA LEU A 14 -6.89 5.13 4.31
C LEU A 14 -7.33 6.45 3.65
N GLY A 15 -8.36 6.41 2.81
CA GLY A 15 -8.95 7.62 2.24
C GLY A 15 -9.53 8.58 3.28
N LEU A 16 -10.18 8.06 4.33
CA LEU A 16 -10.62 8.88 5.46
C LEU A 16 -9.42 9.54 6.15
N PHE A 17 -8.38 8.77 6.47
CA PHE A 17 -7.21 9.29 7.16
C PHE A 17 -6.42 10.32 6.33
N TYR A 18 -6.34 10.10 5.02
CA TYR A 18 -5.74 11.03 4.07
C TYR A 18 -6.52 12.35 4.01
N ARG A 19 -7.85 12.30 3.88
CA ARG A 19 -8.70 13.50 3.87
C ARG A 19 -8.61 14.31 5.16
N GLU A 20 -8.56 13.63 6.30
CA GLU A 20 -8.43 14.24 7.62
C GLU A 20 -6.98 14.61 7.98
N LYS A 21 -6.03 14.44 7.05
CA LYS A 21 -4.60 14.79 7.23
C LYS A 21 -3.95 14.14 8.44
N LEU A 22 -4.43 12.97 8.86
CA LEU A 22 -3.93 12.28 10.06
C LEU A 22 -2.44 11.92 9.95
N PHE A 23 -1.95 11.72 8.73
CA PHE A 23 -0.58 11.36 8.46
C PHE A 23 0.37 12.56 8.27
N ASP A 24 -0.14 13.79 8.16
CA ASP A 24 0.68 14.97 7.80
C ASP A 24 1.64 15.38 8.94
N ASN A 25 1.37 14.97 10.17
CA ASN A 25 2.24 15.20 11.32
C ASN A 25 3.27 14.08 11.53
N LEU A 26 3.26 13.04 10.71
CA LEU A 26 4.22 11.95 10.77
C LEU A 26 5.34 12.16 9.75
N GLU A 27 6.58 11.96 10.19
CA GLU A 27 7.70 11.78 9.26
C GLU A 27 7.42 10.60 8.33
N LEU A 28 7.88 10.71 7.09
CA LEU A 28 7.65 9.72 6.04
C LEU A 28 7.97 8.29 6.49
N GLU A 29 9.10 8.08 7.18
CA GLU A 29 9.51 6.77 7.68
C GLU A 29 8.52 6.18 8.69
N LYS A 30 7.98 7.01 9.59
CA LYS A 30 6.98 6.58 10.60
C LYS A 30 5.65 6.23 9.92
N ARG A 31 5.24 7.05 8.96
CA ARG A 31 4.05 6.80 8.14
C ARG A 31 4.19 5.49 7.36
N GLN A 32 5.32 5.29 6.70
CA GLN A 32 5.63 4.07 5.96
C GLN A 32 5.63 2.84 6.85
N LYS A 33 6.29 2.91 8.03
CA LYS A 33 6.31 1.82 8.99
C LYS A 33 4.90 1.42 9.42
N LEU A 34 4.06 2.40 9.79
CA LEU A 34 2.68 2.16 10.20
C LEU A 34 1.88 1.47 9.09
N ILE A 35 1.95 1.96 7.85
CA ILE A 35 1.22 1.36 6.74
C ILE A 35 1.71 -0.06 6.43
N LYS A 36 3.02 -0.32 6.50
CA LYS A 36 3.55 -1.68 6.31
C LYS A 36 3.05 -2.65 7.38
N GLU A 37 2.95 -2.22 8.63
CA GLU A 37 2.39 -3.04 9.72
C GLU A 37 0.90 -3.34 9.47
N VAL A 38 0.11 -2.36 8.99
CA VAL A 38 -1.28 -2.57 8.58
C VAL A 38 -1.37 -3.61 7.46
N LEU A 39 -0.56 -3.47 6.41
CA LEU A 39 -0.54 -4.40 5.28
C LEU A 39 -0.12 -5.81 5.70
N GLN A 40 0.84 -5.92 6.61
CA GLN A 40 1.26 -7.22 7.14
C GLN A 40 0.11 -7.91 7.89
N ILE A 41 -0.63 -7.18 8.73
CA ILE A 41 -1.80 -7.72 9.42
C ILE A 41 -2.87 -8.14 8.41
N ALA A 42 -3.22 -7.26 7.48
CA ALA A 42 -4.29 -7.50 6.51
C ALA A 42 -3.97 -8.66 5.57
N CYS A 43 -2.80 -8.64 4.91
CA CYS A 43 -2.45 -9.62 3.91
C CYS A 43 -2.12 -10.99 4.52
N TRP A 44 -1.47 -11.04 5.70
CA TRP A 44 -1.07 -12.34 6.28
C TRP A 44 -2.17 -13.01 7.11
N ARG A 45 -3.09 -12.24 7.70
CA ARG A 45 -4.12 -12.79 8.59
C ARG A 45 -5.52 -12.80 7.99
N HIS A 46 -5.78 -11.96 7.00
CA HIS A 46 -7.13 -11.69 6.50
C HIS A 46 -7.26 -11.82 4.97
N ASP A 47 -6.29 -12.47 4.30
CA ASP A 47 -6.30 -12.72 2.85
C ASP A 47 -6.61 -11.46 2.01
N CYS A 48 -6.08 -10.32 2.46
CA CYS A 48 -6.24 -9.05 1.75
C CYS A 48 -5.14 -8.84 0.69
N ASN A 49 -5.40 -7.95 -0.25
CA ASN A 49 -4.46 -7.58 -1.31
C ASN A 49 -3.89 -6.17 -1.06
N SER A 50 -2.57 -6.06 -0.99
CA SER A 50 -1.88 -4.79 -0.75
C SER A 50 -2.06 -3.78 -1.88
N GLY A 51 -2.18 -4.23 -3.13
CA GLY A 51 -2.47 -3.37 -4.28
C GLY A 51 -3.82 -2.68 -4.14
N GLU A 52 -4.86 -3.46 -3.84
CA GLU A 52 -6.21 -2.92 -3.58
C GLU A 52 -6.25 -2.00 -2.34
N ILE A 53 -5.51 -2.34 -1.27
CA ILE A 53 -5.44 -1.48 -0.08
C ILE A 53 -4.78 -0.15 -0.42
N LEU A 54 -3.69 -0.16 -1.18
CA LEU A 54 -2.89 1.03 -1.49
C LEU A 54 -3.33 1.79 -2.75
N ASP A 55 -4.36 1.33 -3.47
CA ASP A 55 -4.83 1.97 -4.69
C ASP A 55 -5.15 3.46 -4.47
N GLY A 56 -4.55 4.33 -5.30
CA GLY A 56 -4.60 5.79 -5.17
C GLY A 56 -3.71 6.41 -4.09
N TYR A 57 -2.98 5.62 -3.29
CA TYR A 57 -2.15 6.10 -2.18
C TYR A 57 -0.68 5.63 -2.21
N THR A 58 -0.28 4.82 -3.19
CA THR A 58 1.09 4.29 -3.31
C THR A 58 2.14 5.39 -3.32
N ASP A 59 1.91 6.46 -4.06
CA ASP A 59 2.85 7.58 -4.20
C ASP A 59 2.92 8.42 -2.94
N TYR A 60 1.79 8.59 -2.23
CA TYR A 60 1.75 9.30 -0.95
C TYR A 60 2.56 8.55 0.11
N PHE A 61 2.46 7.23 0.15
CA PHE A 61 3.21 6.43 1.11
C PHE A 61 4.61 6.06 0.62
N GLU A 62 4.91 6.19 -0.67
CA GLU A 62 6.14 5.72 -1.31
C GLU A 62 6.40 4.23 -0.99
N ILE A 63 5.36 3.41 -1.11
CA ILE A 63 5.42 1.95 -0.85
C ILE A 63 5.03 1.19 -2.13
N CYS A 64 5.92 0.30 -2.57
CA CYS A 64 5.59 -0.70 -3.59
C CYS A 64 4.53 -1.65 -3.05
N TYR A 65 3.37 -1.76 -3.71
CA TYR A 65 2.32 -2.66 -3.20
C TYR A 65 2.69 -4.14 -3.30
N SER A 66 3.61 -4.53 -4.19
CA SER A 66 3.97 -5.95 -4.39
C SER A 66 4.95 -6.45 -3.35
N CYS A 67 6.07 -5.75 -3.15
CA CYS A 67 7.15 -6.20 -2.25
C CYS A 67 7.27 -5.37 -0.96
N LEU A 68 6.41 -4.36 -0.78
CA LEU A 68 6.37 -3.47 0.39
C LEU A 68 7.67 -2.69 0.64
N SER A 69 8.55 -2.59 -0.36
CA SER A 69 9.74 -1.73 -0.30
C SER A 69 9.35 -0.25 -0.24
N SER A 70 10.01 0.52 0.62
CA SER A 70 9.89 1.99 0.58
C SER A 70 10.72 2.53 -0.58
N THR A 71 10.11 3.28 -1.49
CA THR A 71 10.81 3.96 -2.58
C THR A 71 9.92 5.05 -3.18
N PRO A 72 10.47 6.23 -3.51
CA PRO A 72 9.75 7.24 -4.30
C PRO A 72 9.66 6.85 -5.79
N ASP A 73 10.52 5.95 -6.28
CA ASP A 73 10.49 5.46 -7.66
C ASP A 73 9.44 4.36 -7.82
N LEU A 74 8.19 4.80 -7.92
CA LEU A 74 7.03 3.97 -8.24
C LEU A 74 6.50 4.32 -9.63
N GLN A 75 6.08 3.29 -10.37
CA GLN A 75 5.26 3.46 -11.57
C GLN A 75 4.12 2.46 -11.43
N GLU A 76 2.89 2.97 -11.56
CA GLU A 76 1.68 2.18 -11.34
C GLU A 76 1.73 1.40 -10.01
N GLY A 77 2.28 2.02 -8.95
CA GLY A 77 2.38 1.42 -7.61
C GLY A 77 3.45 0.34 -7.41
N LEU A 78 4.27 0.03 -8.43
CA LEU A 78 5.35 -0.94 -8.38
C LEU A 78 6.73 -0.28 -8.36
N CYS A 79 7.68 -0.82 -7.61
CA CYS A 79 9.09 -0.41 -7.67
C CYS A 79 9.80 -1.02 -8.88
N GLN A 80 10.97 -0.47 -9.24
CA GLN A 80 11.76 -0.93 -10.39
C GLN A 80 11.97 -2.45 -10.45
N LYS A 81 12.20 -3.09 -9.29
CA LYS A 81 12.40 -4.55 -9.22
C LYS A 81 11.13 -5.31 -9.63
N CYS A 82 9.99 -4.97 -9.03
CA CYS A 82 8.73 -5.65 -9.31
C CYS A 82 8.17 -5.34 -10.71
N ARG A 83 8.52 -4.18 -11.29
CA ARG A 83 8.20 -3.87 -12.70
C ARG A 83 8.95 -4.79 -13.67
N GLY A 84 10.23 -5.04 -13.41
CA GLY A 84 11.08 -5.91 -14.25
C GLY A 84 10.69 -7.39 -14.20
N GLU A 85 10.15 -7.86 -13.08
CA GLU A 85 9.66 -9.24 -12.95
C GLU A 85 8.36 -9.51 -13.73
N GLY A 86 7.67 -8.46 -14.21
CA GLY A 86 6.52 -8.56 -15.11
C GLY A 86 6.87 -8.63 -16.61
N SER A 87 8.16 -8.63 -16.95
CA SER A 87 8.66 -8.73 -18.32
C SER A 87 9.41 -10.06 -18.50
N SER A 88 8.69 -11.17 -18.47
CA SER A 88 9.15 -12.45 -19.01
C SER A 88 8.05 -12.97 -19.93
N GLU A 89 8.46 -13.33 -21.14
CA GLU A 89 7.67 -13.80 -22.28
C GLU A 89 6.65 -14.90 -21.95
#